data_AF-A0A8J8FH64-F1
#
_entry.id   AF-A0A8J8FH64-F1
#
_cell.length_a   1.000
_cell.length_b   1.000
_cell.length_c   1.000
_cell.angle_alpha   90.00
_cell.angle_beta   90.00
_cell.angle_gamma   90.00
#
_symmetry.space_group_name_H-M   'P 1'
#
loop_
_entity.id
_entity.type
_entity.pdbx_description
1 polymer ?
#
loop_
_entity_poly.entity_id
_entity_poly.type
_entity_poly.pdbx_seq_one_letter_code
_entity_poly.pdbx_strand_id
1 'polypeptide(L)'
;MPKQKATRQYSMADGNLKQLADALKTSINRDLADFATRNITAANLTALQTLIDTFDETTTDEELLGMVTDATNAKDAIANNIRTAVRPIRNMAETAYGTTGKYNTFGFDGLSELTDADLYRLARRVVRVGNKLLAELAAQGLTAAQLTNIDTLATSFDTAIDAIENAVENRDLETQDRILKGNALWTEMSRLASIGRSLYEDTDEAKYN
;
A
#
# COMPACT_ATOMS: atom_id res chain seq x y z
N MET A 1 19.31 7.29 11.46
CA MET A 1 19.84 7.26 10.08
C MET A 1 18.81 6.54 9.23
N PRO A 2 18.42 7.04 8.05
CA PRO A 2 17.56 6.28 7.17
C PRO A 2 18.31 4.99 6.78
N LYS A 3 17.68 3.82 6.95
CA LYS A 3 18.22 2.55 6.45
C LYS A 3 18.49 2.71 4.95
N GLN A 4 19.68 2.34 4.50
CA GLN A 4 20.02 2.35 3.08
C GLN A 4 19.06 1.42 2.34
N LYS A 5 18.28 1.98 1.40
CA LYS A 5 17.38 1.20 0.54
C LYS A 5 18.22 0.23 -0.31
N ALA A 6 17.78 -1.02 -0.40
CA ALA A 6 18.44 -2.03 -1.21
C ALA A 6 18.33 -1.66 -2.70
N THR A 7 19.41 -1.89 -3.44
CA THR A 7 19.46 -1.70 -4.89
C THR A 7 19.45 -3.05 -5.59
N ARG A 8 18.73 -3.15 -6.72
CA ARG A 8 18.76 -4.37 -7.55
C ARG A 8 20.18 -4.62 -8.08
N GLN A 9 20.60 -5.88 -8.05
CA GLN A 9 21.89 -6.36 -8.55
C GLN A 9 21.82 -6.85 -10.00
N TYR A 10 20.63 -6.88 -10.58
CA TYR A 10 20.34 -7.29 -11.94
C TYR A 10 19.59 -6.17 -12.67
N SER A 11 19.72 -6.11 -14.00
CA SER A 11 19.13 -5.07 -14.85
C SER A 11 17.91 -5.54 -15.65
N MET A 12 17.59 -6.83 -15.60
CA MET A 12 16.43 -7.40 -16.30
C MET A 12 15.14 -7.22 -15.50
N ALA A 13 14.00 -7.38 -16.18
CA ALA A 13 12.69 -7.38 -15.51
C ALA A 13 12.55 -8.58 -14.56
N ASP A 14 11.81 -8.39 -13.46
CA ASP A 14 11.59 -9.41 -12.42
C ASP A 14 11.01 -10.71 -13.01
N GLY A 15 10.03 -10.60 -13.93
CA GLY A 15 9.48 -11.77 -14.64
C GLY A 15 10.51 -12.51 -15.51
N ASN A 16 11.45 -11.79 -16.12
CA ASN A 16 12.52 -12.41 -16.91
C ASN A 16 13.52 -13.13 -16.01
N LEU A 17 13.85 -12.55 -14.84
CA LEU A 17 14.72 -13.19 -13.86
C LEU A 17 14.14 -14.53 -13.40
N LYS A 18 12.84 -14.57 -13.08
CA LYS A 18 12.13 -15.78 -12.68
C LYS A 18 12.19 -16.85 -13.77
N GLN A 19 11.86 -16.49 -15.01
CA GLN A 19 11.89 -17.43 -16.15
C GLN A 19 13.31 -17.95 -16.44
N LEU A 20 14.31 -17.09 -16.33
CA LEU A 20 15.72 -17.48 -16.51
C LEU A 20 16.16 -18.46 -15.42
N ALA A 21 15.75 -18.24 -14.16
CA ALA A 21 16.05 -19.14 -13.06
C ALA A 21 15.40 -20.52 -13.23
N ASP A 22 14.14 -20.57 -13.71
CA ASP A 22 13.45 -21.83 -14.04
C ASP A 22 14.16 -22.61 -15.14
N ALA A 23 14.58 -21.91 -16.20
CA ALA A 23 15.34 -22.51 -17.29
C ALA A 23 16.68 -23.07 -16.81
N LEU A 24 17.44 -22.29 -16.02
CA LEU A 24 18.71 -22.74 -15.46
C LEU A 24 18.54 -23.97 -14.57
N LYS A 25 17.56 -23.96 -13.65
CA LYS A 25 17.25 -25.11 -12.79
C LYS A 25 16.97 -26.37 -13.61
N THR A 26 16.21 -26.23 -14.70
CA THR A 26 15.87 -27.34 -15.60
C THR A 26 17.12 -27.89 -16.30
N SER A 27 18.00 -27.03 -16.80
CA SER A 27 19.27 -27.44 -17.41
C SER A 27 20.20 -28.14 -16.42
N ILE A 28 20.35 -27.60 -15.20
CA ILE A 28 21.18 -28.24 -14.16
C ILE A 28 20.59 -29.59 -13.75
N ASN A 29 19.26 -29.70 -13.65
CA ASN A 29 18.62 -30.97 -13.32
C ASN A 29 18.84 -32.04 -14.39
N ARG A 30 18.79 -31.66 -15.68
CA ARG A 30 19.12 -32.54 -16.81
C ARG A 30 20.55 -33.06 -16.69
N ASP A 31 21.49 -32.18 -16.37
CA ASP A 31 22.92 -32.48 -16.33
C ASP A 31 23.46 -32.70 -14.91
N LEU A 32 22.61 -33.14 -13.98
CA LEU A 32 22.93 -33.18 -12.54
C LEU A 32 24.16 -34.05 -12.22
N ALA A 33 24.42 -35.08 -13.04
CA ALA A 33 25.60 -35.93 -12.88
C ALA A 33 26.92 -35.18 -13.08
N ASP A 34 26.98 -34.25 -14.05
CA ASP A 34 28.15 -33.42 -14.31
C ASP A 34 28.34 -32.41 -13.17
N PHE A 35 27.24 -31.80 -12.74
CA PHE A 35 27.19 -30.83 -11.64
C PHE A 35 27.56 -31.44 -10.28
N ALA A 36 27.31 -32.73 -10.07
CA ALA A 36 27.71 -33.44 -8.86
C ALA A 36 29.23 -33.44 -8.64
N THR A 37 30.05 -33.32 -9.70
CA THR A 37 31.52 -33.17 -9.59
C THR A 37 31.94 -31.88 -8.88
N ARG A 38 31.04 -30.91 -8.79
CA ARG A 38 31.23 -29.61 -8.11
C ARG A 38 30.36 -29.50 -6.84
N ASN A 39 29.92 -30.63 -6.28
CA ASN A 39 29.05 -30.72 -5.11
C ASN A 39 27.68 -30.03 -5.27
N ILE A 40 27.19 -29.90 -6.51
CA ILE A 40 25.82 -29.46 -6.75
C ILE A 40 24.92 -30.70 -6.78
N THR A 41 23.94 -30.70 -5.89
CA THR A 41 23.05 -31.85 -5.65
C THR A 41 21.58 -31.46 -5.85
N ALA A 42 20.69 -32.45 -5.82
CA ALA A 42 19.24 -32.20 -5.83
C ALA A 42 18.81 -31.25 -4.70
N ALA A 43 19.48 -31.27 -3.54
CA ALA A 43 19.17 -30.36 -2.44
C ALA A 43 19.45 -28.88 -2.80
N ASN A 44 20.49 -28.61 -3.60
CA ASN A 44 20.75 -27.25 -4.10
C ASN A 44 19.65 -26.80 -5.07
N LEU A 45 19.12 -27.71 -5.89
CA LEU A 45 18.01 -27.41 -6.78
C LEU A 45 16.71 -27.14 -6.02
N THR A 46 16.45 -27.87 -4.93
CA THR A 46 15.34 -27.57 -4.03
C THR A 46 15.50 -26.19 -3.38
N ALA A 47 16.70 -25.84 -2.93
CA ALA A 47 16.96 -24.51 -2.37
C ALA A 47 16.76 -23.39 -3.40
N LEU A 48 17.23 -23.60 -4.64
CA LEU A 48 16.97 -22.68 -5.75
C LEU A 48 15.47 -22.56 -6.03
N GLN A 49 14.72 -23.66 -6.04
CA GLN A 49 13.27 -23.64 -6.20
C GLN A 49 12.59 -22.77 -5.13
N THR A 50 12.99 -22.92 -3.87
CA THR A 50 12.46 -22.08 -2.79
C THR A 50 12.75 -20.59 -3.04
N LEU A 51 13.92 -20.23 -3.56
CA LEU A 51 14.22 -18.83 -3.92
C LEU A 51 13.35 -18.33 -5.09
N ILE A 52 13.07 -19.19 -6.08
CA ILE A 52 12.17 -18.87 -7.18
C ILE A 52 10.76 -18.63 -6.65
N ASP A 53 10.21 -19.56 -5.85
CA ASP A 53 8.85 -19.49 -5.32
C ASP A 53 8.67 -18.25 -4.43
N THR A 54 9.60 -18.03 -3.51
CA THR A 54 9.53 -16.88 -2.59
C THR A 54 9.62 -15.52 -3.30
N PHE A 55 10.28 -15.46 -4.47
CA PHE A 55 10.33 -14.27 -5.31
C PHE A 55 9.06 -14.12 -6.16
N ASP A 56 8.55 -15.20 -6.74
CA ASP A 56 7.32 -15.23 -7.54
C ASP A 56 6.09 -14.86 -6.71
N GLU A 57 6.07 -15.23 -5.44
CA GLU A 57 5.03 -14.92 -4.46
C GLU A 57 5.10 -13.47 -3.91
N THR A 58 6.10 -12.66 -4.32
CA THR A 58 6.16 -11.26 -3.88
C THR A 58 5.01 -10.45 -4.47
N THR A 59 4.44 -9.56 -3.66
CA THR A 59 3.39 -8.66 -4.13
C THR A 59 3.94 -7.72 -5.20
N THR A 60 3.18 -7.54 -6.27
CA THR A 60 3.51 -6.66 -7.39
C THR A 60 3.28 -5.19 -7.04
N ASP A 61 3.90 -4.28 -7.78
CA ASP A 61 3.66 -2.84 -7.56
C ASP A 61 2.23 -2.46 -7.95
N GLU A 62 1.66 -3.12 -8.96
CA GLU A 62 0.29 -2.95 -9.41
C GLU A 62 -0.73 -3.31 -8.32
N GLU A 63 -0.53 -4.43 -7.62
CA GLU A 63 -1.37 -4.83 -6.49
C GLU A 63 -1.29 -3.81 -5.35
N LEU A 64 -0.08 -3.39 -4.98
CA LEU A 64 0.13 -2.40 -3.90
C LEU A 64 -0.46 -1.04 -4.25
N LEU A 65 -0.35 -0.60 -5.51
CA LEU A 65 -0.99 0.62 -6.00
C LEU A 65 -2.51 0.50 -5.98
N GLY A 66 -3.06 -0.67 -6.29
CA GLY A 66 -4.48 -0.98 -6.14
C GLY A 66 -4.93 -0.77 -4.69
N MET A 67 -4.20 -1.31 -3.72
CA MET A 67 -4.51 -1.15 -2.28
C MET A 67 -4.52 0.32 -1.83
N VAL A 68 -3.53 1.13 -2.27
CA VAL A 68 -3.49 2.57 -1.98
C VAL A 68 -4.68 3.30 -2.61
N THR A 69 -5.05 2.91 -3.84
CA THR A 69 -6.20 3.48 -4.55
C THR A 69 -7.51 3.17 -3.83
N ASP A 70 -7.70 1.93 -3.39
CA ASP A 70 -8.89 1.51 -2.64
C ASP A 70 -8.99 2.22 -1.29
N ALA A 71 -7.89 2.36 -0.55
CA ALA A 71 -7.84 3.13 0.68
C ALA A 71 -8.22 4.60 0.45
N THR A 72 -7.72 5.19 -0.64
CA THR A 72 -8.06 6.57 -1.04
C THR A 72 -9.55 6.72 -1.34
N ASN A 73 -10.11 5.81 -2.14
CA ASN A 73 -11.52 5.80 -2.50
C ASN A 73 -12.43 5.67 -1.27
N ALA A 74 -12.08 4.78 -0.33
CA ALA A 74 -12.82 4.59 0.91
C ALA A 74 -12.82 5.87 1.77
N LYS A 75 -11.65 6.51 1.91
CA LYS A 75 -11.50 7.77 2.65
C LYS A 75 -12.29 8.91 1.99
N ASP A 76 -12.25 9.04 0.67
CA ASP A 76 -13.01 10.07 -0.07
C ASP A 76 -14.53 9.88 0.03
N ALA A 77 -15.01 8.63 0.04
CA ALA A 77 -16.41 8.33 0.27
C ALA A 77 -16.87 8.83 1.65
N ILE A 78 -16.07 8.62 2.70
CA ILE A 78 -16.36 9.13 4.05
C ILE A 78 -16.32 10.66 4.09
N ALA A 79 -15.34 11.29 3.43
CA ALA A 79 -15.26 12.75 3.34
C ALA A 79 -16.54 13.34 2.73
N ASN A 80 -17.06 12.73 1.67
CA ASN A 80 -18.31 13.15 1.03
C ASN A 80 -19.54 12.95 1.93
N ASN A 81 -19.55 11.89 2.74
CA ASN A 81 -20.60 11.66 3.74
C ASN A 81 -20.55 12.72 4.85
N ILE A 82 -19.37 13.12 5.33
CA ILE A 82 -19.22 14.23 6.29
C ILE A 82 -19.78 15.52 5.68
N ARG A 83 -19.36 15.88 4.47
CA ARG A 83 -19.84 17.10 3.78
C ARG A 83 -21.36 17.08 3.64
N THR A 84 -21.93 15.94 3.28
CA THR A 84 -23.38 15.76 3.15
C THR A 84 -24.11 15.89 4.48
N ALA A 85 -23.58 15.31 5.56
CA ALA A 85 -24.17 15.39 6.90
C ALA A 85 -24.07 16.79 7.53
N VAL A 86 -23.02 17.56 7.21
CA VAL A 86 -22.80 18.91 7.73
C VAL A 86 -23.69 19.96 7.06
N ARG A 87 -24.00 19.82 5.76
CA ARG A 87 -24.85 20.76 4.99
C ARG A 87 -26.20 21.09 5.64
N PRO A 88 -27.03 20.13 6.11
CA PRO A 88 -28.29 20.46 6.75
C PRO A 88 -28.09 21.24 8.06
N ILE A 89 -27.07 20.89 8.86
CA ILE A 89 -26.77 21.60 10.11
C ILE A 89 -26.36 23.05 9.83
N ARG A 90 -25.59 23.28 8.75
CA ARG A 90 -25.28 24.63 8.28
C ARG A 90 -26.55 25.44 8.01
N ASN A 91 -27.50 24.87 7.25
CA ASN A 91 -28.76 25.54 6.94
C ASN A 91 -29.61 25.80 8.20
N MET A 92 -29.66 24.86 9.15
CA MET A 92 -30.35 25.03 10.43
C MET A 92 -29.77 26.18 11.25
N ALA A 93 -28.44 26.25 11.35
CA ALA A 93 -27.75 27.31 12.06
C ALA A 93 -27.91 28.68 11.37
N GLU A 94 -27.86 28.71 10.04
CA GLU A 94 -28.08 29.92 9.24
C GLU A 94 -29.51 30.43 9.40
N THR A 95 -30.50 29.53 9.42
CA THR A 95 -31.91 29.89 9.63
C THR A 95 -32.16 30.43 11.03
N ALA A 96 -31.52 29.85 12.06
CA ALA A 96 -31.69 30.31 13.45
C ALA A 96 -30.97 31.63 13.77
N TYR A 97 -29.79 31.85 13.17
CA TYR A 97 -28.87 32.91 13.63
C TYR A 97 -28.42 33.88 12.52
N GLY A 98 -28.83 33.66 11.28
CA GLY A 98 -28.21 34.30 10.12
C GLY A 98 -26.76 33.82 9.94
N THR A 99 -25.94 34.62 9.26
CA THR A 99 -24.54 34.29 8.93
C THR A 99 -23.52 34.93 9.87
N THR A 100 -23.92 35.32 11.09
CA THR A 100 -23.04 35.98 12.06
C THR A 100 -23.20 35.41 13.47
N GLY A 101 -22.33 35.81 14.40
CA GLY A 101 -22.42 35.42 15.81
C GLY A 101 -22.30 33.91 16.01
N LYS A 102 -23.36 33.28 16.56
CA LYS A 102 -23.38 31.84 16.87
C LYS A 102 -23.15 30.97 15.62
N TYR A 103 -23.60 31.40 14.44
CA TYR A 103 -23.34 30.70 13.18
C TYR A 103 -21.83 30.56 12.89
N ASN A 104 -21.06 31.64 13.07
CA ASN A 104 -19.62 31.65 12.79
C ASN A 104 -18.81 30.72 13.70
N THR A 105 -19.37 30.33 14.87
CA THR A 105 -18.69 29.40 15.79
C THR A 105 -18.55 28.00 15.20
N PHE A 106 -19.40 27.62 14.23
CA PHE A 106 -19.28 26.36 13.51
C PHE A 106 -18.15 26.35 12.47
N GLY A 107 -17.85 27.50 11.85
CA GLY A 107 -16.78 27.63 10.85
C GLY A 107 -17.02 26.83 9.57
N PHE A 108 -18.21 26.93 8.96
CA PHE A 108 -18.61 26.19 7.76
C PHE A 108 -17.93 26.65 6.45
N ASP A 109 -17.00 27.60 6.52
CA ASP A 109 -16.38 28.24 5.36
C ASP A 109 -15.62 27.22 4.51
N GLY A 110 -15.79 27.33 3.19
CA GLY A 110 -15.06 26.48 2.24
C GLY A 110 -15.30 24.98 2.36
N LEU A 111 -16.44 24.51 2.89
CA LEU A 111 -16.72 23.08 3.16
C LEU A 111 -16.36 22.12 1.99
N SER A 112 -16.53 22.54 0.74
CA SER A 112 -16.19 21.74 -0.45
C SER A 112 -14.69 21.66 -0.75
N GLU A 113 -13.91 22.61 -0.26
CA GLU A 113 -12.49 22.82 -0.58
C GLU A 113 -11.56 22.49 0.60
N LEU A 114 -12.11 22.10 1.74
CA LEU A 114 -11.31 21.73 2.91
C LEU A 114 -10.41 20.53 2.62
N THR A 115 -9.17 20.66 3.09
CA THR A 115 -8.24 19.54 3.22
C THR A 115 -8.81 18.47 4.16
N ASP A 116 -8.29 17.25 4.08
CA ASP A 116 -8.76 16.14 4.94
C ASP A 116 -8.61 16.51 6.43
N ALA A 117 -7.47 17.09 6.83
CA ALA A 117 -7.24 17.53 8.20
C ALA A 117 -8.22 18.62 8.66
N ASP A 118 -8.53 19.58 7.79
CA ASP A 118 -9.47 20.67 8.12
C ASP A 118 -10.92 20.19 8.12
N LEU A 119 -11.28 19.26 7.23
CA LEU A 119 -12.60 18.63 7.21
C LEU A 119 -12.85 17.82 8.49
N TYR A 120 -11.87 17.04 8.94
CA TYR A 120 -11.93 16.34 10.23
C TYR A 120 -12.14 17.32 11.38
N ARG A 121 -11.32 18.38 11.46
CA ARG A 121 -11.44 19.41 12.51
C ARG A 121 -12.79 20.11 12.48
N LEU A 122 -13.31 20.40 11.28
CA LEU A 122 -14.65 20.96 11.10
C LEU A 122 -15.71 20.00 11.64
N ALA A 123 -15.69 18.72 11.26
CA ALA A 123 -16.66 17.72 11.73
C ALA A 123 -16.69 17.65 13.27
N ARG A 124 -15.53 17.53 13.92
CA ARG A 124 -15.42 17.54 15.39
C ARG A 124 -15.94 18.85 16.00
N ARG A 125 -15.69 19.99 15.34
CA ARG A 125 -16.18 21.30 15.80
C ARG A 125 -17.71 21.39 15.70
N VAL A 126 -18.29 20.95 14.59
CA VAL A 126 -19.75 20.92 14.37
C VAL A 126 -20.43 20.10 15.46
N VAL A 127 -19.87 18.94 15.83
CA VAL A 127 -20.39 18.13 16.96
C VAL A 127 -20.33 18.89 18.28
N ARG A 128 -19.16 19.47 18.63
CA ARG A 128 -19.01 20.21 19.90
C ARG A 128 -19.93 21.43 19.99
N VAL A 129 -20.01 22.23 18.94
CA VAL A 129 -20.83 23.46 18.90
C VAL A 129 -22.31 23.09 18.81
N GLY A 130 -22.67 22.12 17.97
CA GLY A 130 -24.02 21.60 17.84
C GLY A 130 -24.58 21.09 19.17
N ASN A 131 -23.78 20.37 19.96
CA ASN A 131 -24.19 19.92 21.29
C ASN A 131 -24.45 21.10 22.25
N LYS A 132 -23.62 22.15 22.21
CA LYS A 132 -23.81 23.36 23.03
C LYS A 132 -25.07 24.13 22.67
N LEU A 133 -25.44 24.14 21.39
CA LEU A 133 -26.59 24.89 20.86
C LEU A 133 -27.80 23.99 20.58
N LEU A 134 -27.78 22.74 21.03
CA LEU A 134 -28.78 21.73 20.65
C LEU A 134 -30.19 22.16 21.03
N ALA A 135 -30.38 22.69 22.24
CA ALA A 135 -31.69 23.16 22.71
C ALA A 135 -32.24 24.31 21.86
N GLU A 136 -31.38 25.21 21.38
CA GLU A 136 -31.77 26.35 20.56
C GLU A 136 -32.07 25.94 19.10
N LEU A 137 -31.29 25.00 18.56
CA LEU A 137 -31.40 24.54 17.17
C LEU A 137 -32.40 23.38 17.00
N ALA A 138 -32.91 22.80 18.08
CA ALA A 138 -33.93 21.75 18.03
C ALA A 138 -35.18 22.19 17.25
N ALA A 139 -35.58 23.45 17.39
CA ALA A 139 -36.71 24.03 16.64
C ALA A 139 -36.48 24.07 15.12
N GLN A 140 -35.21 24.07 14.69
CA GLN A 140 -34.83 23.99 13.27
C GLN A 140 -34.58 22.55 12.81
N GLY A 141 -34.80 21.56 13.67
CA GLY A 141 -34.65 20.14 13.35
C GLY A 141 -33.27 19.55 13.64
N LEU A 142 -32.40 20.25 14.38
CA LEU A 142 -31.15 19.65 14.85
C LEU A 142 -31.46 18.59 15.92
N THR A 143 -30.87 17.41 15.77
CA THR A 143 -31.03 16.30 16.71
C THR A 143 -29.67 15.78 17.19
N ALA A 144 -29.64 15.21 18.40
CA ALA A 144 -28.46 14.53 18.91
C ALA A 144 -27.99 13.40 17.98
N ALA A 145 -28.92 12.68 17.33
CA ALA A 145 -28.60 11.60 16.40
C ALA A 145 -27.79 12.06 15.19
N GLN A 146 -28.09 13.24 14.62
CA GLN A 146 -27.30 13.81 13.52
C GLN A 146 -25.88 14.15 13.97
N LEU A 147 -25.72 14.68 15.19
CA LEU A 147 -24.40 14.99 15.75
C LEU A 147 -23.60 13.70 16.03
N THR A 148 -24.24 12.67 16.57
CA THR A 148 -23.62 11.35 16.76
C THR A 148 -23.17 10.75 15.43
N ASN A 149 -23.99 10.85 14.38
CA ASN A 149 -23.60 10.37 13.04
C ASN A 149 -22.35 11.09 12.51
N ILE A 150 -22.25 12.41 12.68
CA ILE A 150 -21.05 13.16 12.28
C ILE A 150 -19.84 12.76 13.13
N ASP A 151 -20.01 12.51 14.43
CA ASP A 151 -18.90 12.08 15.30
C ASP A 151 -18.36 10.71 14.91
N THR A 152 -19.25 9.77 14.57
CA THR A 152 -18.89 8.46 14.01
C THR A 152 -18.16 8.60 12.69
N LEU A 153 -18.71 9.38 11.74
CA LEU A 153 -18.06 9.62 10.45
C LEU A 153 -16.69 10.26 10.61
N ALA A 154 -16.54 11.24 11.51
CA ALA A 154 -15.25 11.88 11.79
C ALA A 154 -14.22 10.89 12.33
N THR A 155 -14.64 9.96 13.20
CA THR A 155 -13.76 8.91 13.75
C THR A 155 -13.34 7.93 12.66
N SER A 156 -14.27 7.48 11.83
CA SER A 156 -13.97 6.61 10.67
C SER A 156 -13.08 7.31 9.64
N PHE A 157 -13.24 8.62 9.46
CA PHE A 157 -12.41 9.40 8.54
C PHE A 157 -10.97 9.50 9.01
N ASP A 158 -10.74 9.73 10.31
CA ASP A 158 -9.41 9.75 10.93
C ASP A 158 -8.69 8.41 10.70
N THR A 159 -9.35 7.29 11.00
CA THR A 159 -8.81 5.95 10.72
C THR A 159 -8.55 5.70 9.23
N ALA A 160 -9.40 6.23 8.35
CA ALA A 160 -9.22 6.07 6.91
C ALA A 160 -8.04 6.90 6.36
N ILE A 161 -7.72 8.05 6.97
CA ILE A 161 -6.52 8.82 6.66
C ILE A 161 -5.28 8.00 7.04
N ASP A 162 -5.24 7.46 8.25
CA ASP A 162 -4.13 6.60 8.71
C ASP A 162 -3.97 5.35 7.82
N ALA A 163 -5.07 4.78 7.32
CA ALA A 163 -5.03 3.61 6.45
C ALA A 163 -4.30 3.89 5.12
N ILE A 164 -4.38 5.11 4.57
CA ILE A 164 -3.62 5.49 3.37
C ILE A 164 -2.13 5.52 3.68
N GLU A 165 -1.73 6.13 4.80
CA GLU A 165 -0.32 6.19 5.21
C GLU A 165 0.25 4.78 5.38
N ASN A 166 -0.48 3.91 6.08
CA ASN A 166 -0.11 2.50 6.24
C ASN A 166 0.02 1.77 4.89
N ALA A 167 -0.88 2.01 3.93
CA ALA A 167 -0.80 1.38 2.61
C ALA A 167 0.44 1.86 1.82
N VAL A 168 0.79 3.14 1.92
CA VAL A 168 2.00 3.71 1.31
C VAL A 168 3.27 3.14 1.95
N GLU A 169 3.31 3.06 3.28
CA GLU A 169 4.43 2.45 4.00
C GLU A 169 4.59 0.98 3.64
N ASN A 170 3.49 0.22 3.58
CA ASN A 170 3.51 -1.17 3.17
C ASN A 170 4.05 -1.34 1.75
N ARG A 171 3.64 -0.47 0.82
CA ARG A 171 4.18 -0.50 -0.55
C ARG A 171 5.70 -0.29 -0.58
N ASP A 172 6.20 0.61 0.24
CA ASP A 172 7.65 0.86 0.36
C ASP A 172 8.38 -0.37 0.94
N LEU A 173 7.82 -1.01 1.97
CA LEU A 173 8.37 -2.22 2.58
C LEU A 173 8.41 -3.41 1.61
N GLU A 174 7.29 -3.70 0.97
CA GLU A 174 7.16 -4.82 0.01
C GLU A 174 8.06 -4.62 -1.21
N THR A 175 8.24 -3.38 -1.66
CA THR A 175 9.20 -3.07 -2.73
C THR A 175 10.63 -3.40 -2.31
N GLN A 176 11.02 -3.09 -1.07
CA GLN A 176 12.34 -3.45 -0.55
C GLN A 176 12.51 -4.97 -0.41
N ASP A 177 11.49 -5.65 0.10
CA ASP A 177 11.49 -7.10 0.26
C ASP A 177 11.64 -7.81 -1.10
N ARG A 178 10.89 -7.37 -2.12
CA ARG A 178 11.00 -7.89 -3.50
C ARG A 178 12.41 -7.71 -4.07
N ILE A 179 13.04 -6.56 -3.86
CA ILE A 179 14.43 -6.32 -4.29
C ILE A 179 15.40 -7.28 -3.59
N LEU A 180 15.24 -7.50 -2.28
CA LEU A 180 16.10 -8.40 -1.52
C LEU A 180 15.96 -9.85 -1.98
N LYS A 181 14.72 -10.31 -2.17
CA LYS A 181 14.43 -11.67 -2.68
C LYS A 181 14.95 -11.86 -4.11
N GLY A 182 14.74 -10.88 -4.99
CA GLY A 182 15.29 -10.90 -6.35
C GLY A 182 16.82 -10.94 -6.37
N ASN A 183 17.48 -10.18 -5.49
CA ASN A 183 18.94 -10.20 -5.36
C ASN A 183 19.46 -11.55 -4.84
N ALA A 184 18.75 -12.17 -3.90
CA ALA A 184 19.09 -13.51 -3.41
C ALA A 184 18.98 -14.56 -4.53
N LEU A 185 17.89 -14.52 -5.30
CA LEU A 185 17.70 -15.38 -6.47
C LEU A 185 18.80 -15.15 -7.53
N TRP A 186 19.06 -13.89 -7.89
CA TRP A 186 20.10 -13.53 -8.85
C TRP A 186 21.49 -14.02 -8.43
N THR A 187 21.83 -13.86 -7.16
CA THR A 187 23.13 -14.28 -6.62
C THR A 187 23.31 -15.79 -6.77
N GLU A 188 22.33 -16.59 -6.36
CA GLU A 188 22.42 -18.04 -6.43
C GLU A 188 22.41 -18.54 -7.88
N MET A 189 21.55 -17.96 -8.72
CA MET A 189 21.48 -18.26 -10.14
C MET A 189 22.82 -17.95 -10.84
N SER A 190 23.43 -16.80 -10.56
CA SER A 190 24.73 -16.42 -11.12
C SER A 190 25.85 -17.37 -10.70
N ARG A 191 25.85 -17.79 -9.43
CA ARG A 191 26.81 -18.78 -8.90
C ARG A 191 26.68 -20.11 -9.64
N LEU A 192 25.47 -20.63 -9.79
CA LEU A 192 25.21 -21.90 -10.46
C LEU A 192 25.53 -21.84 -11.96
N ALA A 193 25.19 -20.73 -12.64
CA ALA A 193 25.54 -20.52 -14.03
C ALA A 193 27.05 -20.45 -14.25
N SER A 194 27.80 -19.80 -13.34
CA SER A 194 29.27 -19.78 -13.39
C SER A 194 29.88 -21.17 -13.24
N ILE A 195 29.29 -22.03 -12.40
CA ILE A 195 29.72 -23.43 -12.26
C ILE A 195 29.48 -24.20 -13.56
N GLY A 196 28.29 -24.08 -14.14
CA GLY A 196 27.95 -24.71 -15.43
C GLY A 196 28.89 -24.27 -16.54
N ARG A 197 29.16 -22.97 -16.63
CA ARG A 197 30.12 -22.41 -17.58
C ARG A 197 31.48 -23.08 -17.48
N SER A 198 32.02 -23.17 -16.27
CA SER A 198 33.32 -23.81 -16.01
C SER A 198 33.34 -25.32 -16.29
N LEU A 199 32.19 -26.00 -16.31
CA LEU A 199 32.11 -27.41 -16.68
C LEU A 199 32.15 -27.62 -18.19
N TYR A 200 31.56 -26.70 -18.96
CA TYR A 200 31.30 -26.89 -20.39
C TYR A 200 32.14 -26.03 -21.34
N GLU A 201 32.85 -25.03 -20.83
CA GLU A 201 33.63 -24.04 -21.61
C GLU A 201 34.55 -24.68 -22.67
N ASP A 202 35.22 -25.79 -22.34
CA ASP A 202 36.14 -26.48 -23.24
C ASP A 202 35.60 -27.84 -23.75
N THR A 203 34.36 -28.20 -23.41
CA THR A 203 33.86 -29.58 -23.62
C THR A 203 32.55 -29.68 -24.40
N ASP A 204 31.61 -28.74 -24.23
CA ASP A 204 30.29 -28.80 -24.88
C ASP A 204 29.68 -27.39 -25.06
N GLU A 205 29.82 -26.84 -26.27
CA GLU A 205 29.30 -25.51 -26.64
C GLU A 205 27.76 -25.41 -26.52
N ALA A 206 27.04 -26.51 -26.72
CA ALA A 206 25.57 -26.53 -26.65
C ALA A 206 25.06 -26.49 -25.19
N LYS A 207 25.86 -26.94 -24.22
CA LYS A 207 25.56 -26.82 -22.78
C LYS A 207 26.13 -25.55 -22.14
N TYR A 208 27.11 -24.92 -22.78
CA TYR A 208 27.75 -23.70 -22.33
C TYR A 208 26.88 -22.44 -22.56
N ASN A 209 26.20 -22.37 -23.72
CA ASN A 209 25.37 -21.24 -24.13
C ASN A 209 23.94 -21.33 -23.58
#